data_AF-A0A3C1X0W5-F1
#
_entry.id   AF-A0A3C1X0W5-F1
#
_cell.length_a   1.000
_cell.length_b   1.000
_cell.length_c   1.000
_cell.angle_alpha   90.00
_cell.angle_beta   90.00
_cell.angle_gamma   90.00
#
_symmetry.space_group_name_H-M   'P 1'
#
loop_
_entity.id
_entity.type
_entity.pdbx_description
1 polymer ?
#
loop_
_entity_poly.entity_id
_entity_poly.type
_entity_poly.pdbx_seq_one_letter_code
_entity_poly.pdbx_strand_id
1 'polypeptide(L)' 'MRDELKRYNHFLAQIRQFFSQQDVVEVQTPQLLNTPTTDVYIDSIAMQVNGDFEKKSKFLHTSPEIEMKKLLANGSGD' A
#
# COMPACT_ATOMS: atom_id res chain seq x y z
N MET A 1 2.48 -22.38 -14.80
CA MET A 1 2.70 -21.99 -13.40
C MET A 1 4.11 -21.47 -13.08
N ARG A 2 5.18 -22.30 -13.01
CA ARG A 2 6.54 -21.79 -12.65
C ARG A 2 7.05 -20.74 -13.63
N ASP A 3 6.86 -20.94 -14.93
CA ASP A 3 7.30 -19.97 -15.94
C ASP A 3 6.46 -18.68 -15.94
N GLU A 4 5.17 -18.76 -15.58
CA GLU A 4 4.33 -17.56 -15.39
C GLU A 4 4.81 -16.74 -14.19
N LEU A 5 5.14 -17.39 -13.08
CA LEU A 5 5.69 -16.72 -11.90
C LEU A 5 7.04 -16.06 -12.21
N LYS A 6 7.90 -16.71 -13.01
CA LYS A 6 9.16 -16.11 -13.48
C LYS A 6 8.92 -14.89 -14.37
N ARG A 7 7.97 -14.96 -15.32
CA ARG A 7 7.61 -13.82 -16.16
C ARG A 7 7.10 -12.65 -15.33
N TYR A 8 6.22 -12.90 -14.36
CA TYR A 8 5.70 -11.86 -13.46
C TYR A 8 6.80 -11.25 -12.58
N ASN A 9 7.71 -12.07 -12.04
CA ASN A 9 8.87 -11.57 -11.29
C ASN A 9 9.77 -10.67 -12.14
N HIS A 10 10.07 -11.07 -13.39
CA HIS A 10 10.85 -10.25 -14.31
C HIS A 10 10.16 -8.92 -14.63
N PHE A 11 8.85 -8.97 -14.88
CA PHE A 11 8.03 -7.78 -15.13
C PHE A 11 8.08 -6.79 -13.95
N LEU A 12 7.93 -7.28 -12.71
CA LEU A 12 8.06 -6.43 -11.52
C LEU A 12 9.46 -5.83 -11.38
N ALA A 13 10.51 -6.60 -11.68
CA ALA A 13 11.89 -6.10 -11.65
C ALA A 13 12.13 -4.99 -12.68
N GLN A 14 11.56 -5.10 -13.88
CA GLN A 14 11.63 -4.07 -14.91
C GLN A 14 10.94 -2.78 -14.48
N ILE A 15 9.76 -2.86 -13.86
CA ILE A 15 9.05 -1.69 -13.33
C ILE A 15 9.89 -0.98 -12.26
N ARG A 16 10.46 -1.73 -11.31
CA ARG A 16 11.32 -1.16 -10.26
C ARG A 16 12.57 -0.50 -10.83
N GLN A 17 13.22 -1.16 -11.80
CA GLN A 17 14.40 -0.62 -12.47
C GLN A 17 14.11 0.71 -13.17
N PHE A 18 12.95 0.82 -13.83
CA PHE A 18 12.52 2.05 -14.48
C PHE A 18 12.39 3.21 -13.47
N PHE A 19 11.70 3.00 -12.35
CA PHE A 19 11.52 4.05 -11.32
C PHE A 19 12.84 4.40 -10.62
N SER A 20 13.67 3.40 -10.33
CA SER A 20 15.00 3.63 -9.75
C SER A 20 15.92 4.45 -10.66
N GLN A 21 15.79 4.34 -11.98
CA GLN A 21 16.55 5.17 -12.94
C GLN A 21 16.09 6.63 -13.00
N GLN A 22 14.92 6.94 -12.45
CA GLN A 22 14.36 8.29 -12.35
C GLN A 22 14.44 8.84 -10.92
N ASP A 23 15.25 8.20 -10.06
CA ASP A 23 15.40 8.55 -8.64
C ASP A 23 14.07 8.55 -7.86
N VAL A 24 13.09 7.74 -8.29
CA VAL A 24 11.82 7.56 -7.57
C VAL A 24 12.00 6.47 -6.51
N VAL A 25 11.77 6.84 -5.25
CA VAL A 25 11.94 5.94 -4.09
C VAL A 25 10.75 5.00 -3.94
N GLU A 26 10.99 3.68 -3.96
CA GLU A 26 9.98 2.67 -3.61
C GLU A 26 9.69 2.74 -2.10
N VAL A 27 8.42 2.86 -1.72
CA VAL A 27 7.97 2.94 -0.32
C VAL A 27 6.96 1.84 0.01
N GLN A 28 6.92 1.44 1.27
CA GLN A 28 5.87 0.56 1.80
C GLN A 28 5.02 1.34 2.79
N THR A 29 3.70 1.25 2.63
CA THR A 29 2.72 1.93 3.49
C THR A 29 1.91 0.92 4.31
N PRO A 30 1.37 1.32 5.47
CA PRO A 30 0.51 0.45 6.27
C PRO A 30 -0.68 -0.09 5.46
N GLN A 31 -0.89 -1.41 5.53
CA GLN A 31 -2.03 -2.07 4.88
C GLN A 31 -3.34 -1.90 5.68
N LEU A 32 -3.23 -1.69 6.99
CA LEU A 32 -4.37 -1.54 7.89
C LEU A 32 -4.44 -0.12 8.42
N LEU A 33 -5.58 0.52 8.19
CA LEU A 33 -5.87 1.88 8.59
C LEU A 33 -6.92 1.91 9.71
N ASN A 34 -6.96 3.02 10.43
CA ASN A 34 -7.96 3.27 11.47
C ASN A 34 -9.31 3.73 10.90
N THR A 35 -9.36 4.08 9.62
CA THR A 35 -10.54 4.64 8.95
C THR A 35 -10.78 3.90 7.63
N PRO A 36 -12.06 3.74 7.22
CA PRO A 36 -12.40 3.22 5.90
C PRO A 36 -12.02 4.21 4.79
N THR A 37 -12.14 3.77 3.54
CA THR A 37 -12.09 4.68 2.38
C THR A 37 -13.22 5.71 2.44
N THR A 38 -12.98 6.89 1.87
CA THR A 38 -14.00 7.94 1.73
C THR A 38 -14.75 7.86 0.40
N ASP A 39 -14.32 7.00 -0.52
CA ASP A 39 -14.99 6.80 -1.80
C ASP A 39 -16.33 6.08 -1.60
N VAL A 40 -17.42 6.71 -2.04
CA VAL A 40 -18.79 6.22 -1.84
C VAL A 40 -19.12 4.95 -2.62
N TYR A 41 -18.33 4.61 -3.64
CA TYR A 41 -18.54 3.43 -4.48
C TYR A 41 -17.58 2.29 -4.15
N ILE A 42 -16.72 2.45 -3.13
CA ILE A 42 -15.76 1.43 -2.73
C ILE A 42 -16.05 0.96 -1.31
N ASP A 43 -16.41 -0.31 -1.18
CA ASP A 43 -16.58 -0.93 0.13
C ASP A 43 -15.23 -1.14 0.82
N SER A 44 -15.18 -0.82 2.11
CA SER A 44 -14.01 -1.10 2.94
C SER A 44 -14.14 -2.45 3.64
N ILE A 45 -13.06 -3.25 3.59
CA ILE A 45 -12.98 -4.50 4.35
C ILE A 45 -12.57 -4.16 5.78
N ALA A 46 -13.49 -4.34 6.72
CA ALA A 46 -13.23 -4.19 8.16
C ALA A 46 -12.71 -5.50 8.77
N MET A 47 -11.76 -5.40 9.69
CA MET A 47 -11.24 -6.52 10.46
C MET A 47 -11.05 -6.18 11.94
N GLN A 48 -11.17 -7.20 12.77
CA GLN A 48 -10.77 -7.14 14.17
C GLN A 48 -9.37 -7.74 14.27
N VAL A 49 -8.42 -6.97 14.79
CA VAL A 49 -7.05 -7.44 15.00
C VAL A 49 -6.95 -8.01 16.42
N ASN A 50 -6.64 -9.29 16.52
CA ASN A 50 -6.39 -9.94 17.81
C ASN A 50 -5.11 -9.33 18.41
N GLY A 51 -5.18 -8.81 19.64
CA GLY A 51 -4.01 -8.30 20.37
C GLY A 51 -4.12 -6.86 20.85
N ASP A 52 -5.07 -6.07 20.34
CA ASP A 52 -5.38 -4.78 20.93
C ASP A 52 -6.19 -4.98 22.22
N PHE A 53 -5.80 -4.30 23.31
CA PHE A 53 -6.55 -4.29 24.57
C PHE A 53 -7.99 -3.79 24.40
N GLU A 54 -8.24 -3.00 23.35
CA GLU A 54 -9.55 -2.57 22.90
C GLU A 54 -9.85 -3.18 21.54
N LYS A 55 -11.02 -3.82 21.38
CA LYS A 55 -11.50 -4.31 20.08
C LYS A 55 -11.79 -3.13 19.15
N LYS A 56 -10.78 -2.62 18.47
CA LYS A 56 -10.92 -1.58 17.45
C LYS A 56 -10.93 -2.21 16.07
N SER A 57 -11.96 -1.89 15.29
CA SER A 57 -11.99 -2.22 13.87
C SER A 57 -10.85 -1.50 13.16
N LYS A 58 -10.06 -2.26 12.39
CA LYS A 58 -9.13 -1.74 11.38
C LYS A 58 -9.73 -2.00 10.00
N PHE A 59 -9.26 -1.27 9.00
CA PHE A 59 -9.74 -1.39 7.63
C PHE A 59 -8.56 -1.65 6.70
N LEU A 60 -8.71 -2.60 5.78
CA LEU A 60 -7.75 -2.72 4.68
C LEU A 60 -7.85 -1.48 3.82
N HIS A 61 -6.71 -0.83 3.56
CA HIS A 61 -6.68 0.27 2.62
C HIS A 61 -7.02 -0.23 1.20
N THR A 62 -7.82 0.56 0.48
CA THR A 62 -8.20 0.27 -0.91
C THR A 62 -7.18 0.82 -1.91
N SER A 63 -6.37 1.79 -1.45
CA SER A 63 -5.29 2.44 -2.16
C SER A 63 -4.27 2.98 -1.16
N PRO A 64 -2.96 2.98 -1.47
CA PRO A 64 -1.93 3.56 -0.60
C PRO A 64 -1.92 5.10 -0.62
N GLU A 65 -2.76 5.75 -1.45
CA GLU A 65 -2.73 7.20 -1.71
C GLU A 65 -2.67 8.06 -0.44
N ILE A 66 -3.54 7.81 0.54
CA ILE A 66 -3.59 8.61 1.78
C ILE A 66 -2.28 8.49 2.56
N GLU A 67 -1.73 7.29 2.68
CA GLU A 67 -0.47 7.08 3.40
C GLU A 67 0.74 7.60 2.61
N MET A 68 0.74 7.48 1.29
CA MET A 68 1.78 8.08 0.44
C MET A 68 1.75 9.61 0.50
N LYS A 69 0.57 10.24 0.54
CA LYS A 69 0.43 11.68 0.77
C LYS A 69 1.02 12.12 2.11
N LYS A 70 0.86 11.30 3.17
CA LYS A 70 1.51 11.57 4.47
C LYS A 70 3.03 11.46 4.38
N LEU A 71 3.57 10.51 3.62
CA LEU A 71 5.02 10.42 3.40
C LEU A 71 5.55 11.67 2.71
N LEU A 72 4.88 12.13 1.65
CA LEU A 72 5.22 13.39 0.96
C LEU A 72 5.17 14.58 1.92
N ALA A 73 4.11 14.69 2.72
CA ALA A 73 3.98 15.76 3.73
C ALA A 73 5.07 15.71 4.81
N ASN A 74 5.65 14.53 5.05
CA ASN A 74 6.76 14.31 5.99
C ASN A 74 8.14 14.42 5.32
N GLY A 75 8.22 14.92 4.07
CA GLY A 75 9.48 15.22 3.39
C GLY A 75 10.06 14.07 2.58
N SER A 76 9.29 13.04 2.23
CA SER A 76 9.77 11.96 1.34
C SER A 76 9.74 12.31 -0.16
N GLY A 77 9.34 13.54 -0.50
CA GLY A 77 9.14 13.99 -1.88
C GLY A 77 10.31 14.77 -2.48
N ASP A 78 11.38 14.95 -1.72
CA ASP A 78 12.60 15.67 -2.11
C ASP A 78 13.71 14.70 -2.54
#